data_AF-A0A0P0VRP6-F1
#
_entry.id   AF-A0A0P0VRP6-F1
#
_cell.length_a   1.000
_cell.length_b   1.000
_cell.length_c   1.000
_cell.angle_alpha   90.00
_cell.angle_beta   90.00
_cell.angle_gamma   90.00
#
_symmetry.space_group_name_H-M   'P 1'
#
loop_
_entity.id
_entity.type
_entity.pdbx_description
1 polymer ?
#
loop_
_entity_poly.entity_id
_entity_poly.type
_entity_poly.pdbx_seq_one_letter_code
_entity_poly.pdbx_strand_id
1 'polypeptide(L)'
;MKNKKGSRRNRNKSAAHNNHLPVVDRFTKLPDDVLLNILDRLNTPDAVRTCLLSKRTIHLRHLLSNLNISLHFFLPHYYGYYTTSMDAIRIHMNAAVSDATDNILNFRNQEIPLRQLSITFYLNYYDCLTIGKAVARAMATHKLDSAEFIILPDKKLQYCTVDDRRRNGK
;
A
#
# COMPACT_ATOMS: atom_id res chain seq x y z
N MET A 1 -33.74 55.06 -13.01
CA MET A 1 -33.25 54.82 -14.39
C MET A 1 -33.37 53.33 -14.69
N LYS A 2 -33.94 52.97 -15.86
CA LYS A 2 -34.31 51.60 -16.26
C LYS A 2 -33.25 51.01 -17.19
N ASN A 3 -32.85 49.76 -16.96
CA ASN A 3 -32.16 48.91 -17.94
C ASN A 3 -32.58 47.45 -17.75
N LYS A 4 -33.73 47.11 -18.33
CA LYS A 4 -34.11 45.75 -18.78
C LYS A 4 -33.43 45.49 -20.12
N LYS A 5 -32.58 44.47 -20.24
CA LYS A 5 -32.30 43.75 -21.50
C LYS A 5 -31.38 42.56 -21.23
N GLY A 6 -31.83 41.36 -21.57
CA GLY A 6 -30.93 40.20 -21.59
C GLY A 6 -31.59 38.82 -21.45
N SER A 7 -32.79 38.62 -22.00
CA SER A 7 -33.36 37.26 -22.15
C SER A 7 -32.51 36.50 -23.19
N ARG A 8 -31.58 35.67 -22.72
CA ARG A 8 -30.87 34.72 -23.56
C ARG A 8 -31.60 33.38 -23.53
N ARG A 9 -32.21 33.12 -24.69
CA ARG A 9 -32.91 31.91 -25.08
C ARG A 9 -32.09 30.65 -24.76
N ASN A 10 -32.79 29.75 -24.08
CA ASN A 10 -32.65 28.31 -24.05
C ASN A 10 -31.98 27.74 -25.32
N ARG A 11 -30.77 27.20 -25.16
CA ARG A 11 -30.03 26.45 -26.18
C ARG A 11 -29.65 25.11 -25.57
N ASN A 12 -29.98 24.06 -26.32
CA ASN A 12 -29.46 22.70 -26.23
C ASN A 12 -30.32 21.71 -25.42
N LYS A 13 -31.53 21.48 -25.94
CA LYS A 13 -32.28 20.24 -25.77
C LYS A 13 -32.08 19.41 -27.05
N SER A 14 -30.99 18.66 -27.16
CA SER A 14 -30.82 17.59 -28.15
C SER A 14 -29.64 16.69 -27.79
N ALA A 15 -29.84 15.39 -28.08
CA ALA A 15 -28.84 14.32 -28.21
C ALA A 15 -28.30 13.68 -26.92
N ALA A 16 -29.00 12.63 -26.47
CA ALA A 16 -28.50 11.25 -26.51
C ALA A 16 -29.17 10.43 -25.40
N HIS A 17 -30.20 9.68 -25.80
CA HIS A 17 -30.83 8.64 -24.98
C HIS A 17 -29.88 7.42 -24.92
N ASN A 18 -28.72 7.57 -24.28
CA ASN A 18 -27.92 6.41 -23.88
C ASN A 18 -28.54 5.89 -22.59
N ASN A 19 -29.33 4.82 -22.67
CA ASN A 19 -29.80 4.05 -21.52
C ASN A 19 -28.64 3.31 -20.84
N HIS A 20 -27.65 4.05 -20.34
CA HIS A 20 -26.69 3.54 -19.40
C HIS A 20 -27.47 3.30 -18.10
N LEU A 21 -27.86 2.04 -17.86
CA LEU A 21 -28.25 1.59 -16.52
C LEU A 21 -27.17 2.13 -15.56
N PRO A 22 -27.56 2.79 -14.45
CA PRO A 22 -26.58 3.30 -13.50
C PRO A 22 -25.69 2.11 -13.11
N VAL A 23 -24.38 2.23 -13.31
CA VAL A 23 -23.43 1.19 -12.92
C VAL A 23 -23.58 1.02 -11.42
N VAL A 24 -24.32 -0.02 -11.01
CA VAL A 24 -24.60 -0.29 -9.60
C VAL A 24 -23.30 -0.79 -8.99
N ASP A 25 -22.74 -0.02 -8.06
CA ASP A 25 -21.66 -0.50 -7.22
C ASP A 25 -22.17 -1.64 -6.35
N ARG A 26 -21.82 -2.87 -6.75
CA ARG A 26 -22.15 -4.10 -6.02
C ARG A 26 -21.07 -4.46 -5.01
N PHE A 27 -19.85 -3.94 -5.18
CA PHE A 27 -18.75 -4.23 -4.28
C PHE A 27 -19.02 -3.58 -2.93
N THR A 28 -19.26 -2.26 -2.90
CA THR A 28 -19.53 -1.58 -1.62
C THR A 28 -20.86 -1.99 -1.00
N LYS A 29 -21.75 -2.71 -1.69
CA LYS A 29 -22.98 -3.25 -1.10
C LYS A 29 -22.78 -4.53 -0.29
N LEU A 30 -21.62 -5.16 -0.39
CA LEU A 30 -21.31 -6.36 0.39
C LEU A 30 -21.25 -6.03 1.90
N PRO A 31 -21.58 -7.02 2.76
CA PRO A 31 -21.30 -6.96 4.20
C PRO A 31 -19.80 -6.76 4.50
N ASP A 32 -19.49 -6.11 5.62
CA ASP A 32 -18.12 -5.74 5.99
C ASP A 32 -17.20 -6.97 6.18
N ASP A 33 -17.72 -8.08 6.69
CA ASP A 33 -17.00 -9.34 6.85
C ASP A 33 -16.60 -9.96 5.50
N VAL A 34 -17.48 -9.88 4.50
CA VAL A 34 -17.18 -10.32 3.13
C VAL A 34 -16.14 -9.41 2.49
N LEU A 35 -16.29 -8.09 2.66
CA LEU A 35 -15.31 -7.12 2.16
C LEU A 35 -13.93 -7.35 2.79
N LEU A 36 -13.85 -7.54 4.11
CA LEU A 36 -12.60 -7.84 4.80
C LEU A 36 -11.98 -9.15 4.33
N ASN A 37 -12.76 -10.20 4.09
CA ASN A 37 -12.23 -11.45 3.54
C ASN A 37 -11.59 -11.26 2.15
N ILE A 38 -12.18 -10.40 1.32
CA ILE A 38 -11.62 -10.06 0.00
C ILE A 38 -10.36 -9.22 0.15
N LEU A 39 -10.39 -8.19 1.00
CA LEU A 39 -9.27 -7.27 1.21
C LEU A 39 -8.05 -7.97 1.83
N ASP A 40 -8.26 -8.88 2.78
CA ASP A 40 -7.19 -9.68 3.43
C ASP A 40 -6.50 -10.67 2.46
N ARG A 41 -7.01 -10.84 1.24
CA ARG A 41 -6.39 -11.63 0.16
C ARG A 41 -5.57 -10.78 -0.83
N LEU A 42 -5.69 -9.46 -0.77
CA LEU A 42 -4.91 -8.55 -1.60
C LEU A 42 -3.54 -8.32 -0.97
N ASN A 43 -2.58 -7.82 -1.77
CA ASN A 43 -1.40 -7.20 -1.17
C ASN A 43 -1.83 -5.96 -0.37
N THR A 44 -1.09 -5.62 0.69
CA THR A 44 -1.53 -4.56 1.61
C THR A 44 -1.70 -3.20 0.92
N PRO A 45 -0.77 -2.74 0.06
CA PRO A 45 -0.95 -1.47 -0.63
C PRO A 45 -2.26 -1.40 -1.43
N ASP A 46 -2.61 -2.47 -2.15
CA ASP A 46 -3.84 -2.52 -2.93
C ASP A 46 -5.09 -2.66 -2.06
N ALA A 47 -5.02 -3.42 -0.95
CA ALA A 47 -6.10 -3.48 0.04
C ALA A 47 -6.41 -2.09 0.62
N VAL A 48 -5.37 -1.36 1.02
CA VAL A 48 -5.50 0.00 1.57
C VAL A 48 -6.03 0.95 0.52
N ARG A 49 -5.50 0.95 -0.72
CA ARG A 49 -6.00 1.76 -1.83
C ARG A 49 -7.47 1.48 -2.13
N THR A 50 -7.87 0.20 -2.10
CA THR A 50 -9.26 -0.22 -2.32
C THR A 50 -10.18 0.33 -1.24
N CYS A 51 -9.75 0.33 0.03
CA CYS A 51 -10.53 0.92 1.13
C CYS A 51 -10.79 2.42 0.92
N LEU A 52 -9.87 3.14 0.27
CA LEU A 52 -9.98 4.58 0.00
C LEU A 52 -10.96 4.93 -1.14
N LEU A 53 -11.44 3.95 -1.92
CA LEU A 53 -12.34 4.21 -3.05
C LEU A 53 -13.74 4.68 -2.64
N SER A 54 -14.15 4.41 -1.39
CA SER A 54 -15.47 4.79 -0.89
C SER A 54 -15.44 5.17 0.58
N LYS A 55 -16.29 6.15 0.94
CA LYS A 55 -16.55 6.49 2.35
C LYS A 55 -17.06 5.29 3.16
N ARG A 56 -17.70 4.30 2.52
CA ARG A 56 -18.19 3.08 3.18
C ARG A 56 -17.07 2.10 3.54
N THR A 57 -15.96 2.10 2.83
CA THR A 57 -14.88 1.10 3.02
C THR A 57 -13.65 1.67 3.71
N ILE A 58 -13.61 2.99 3.93
CA ILE A 58 -12.44 3.68 4.46
C ILE A 58 -12.05 3.22 5.86
N HIS A 59 -13.01 2.78 6.69
CA HIS A 59 -12.75 2.26 8.04
C HIS A 59 -12.15 0.85 8.02
N LEU A 60 -12.41 0.06 6.97
CA LEU A 60 -11.94 -1.33 6.88
C LEU A 60 -10.42 -1.45 6.85
N ARG A 61 -9.69 -0.41 6.40
CA ARG A 61 -8.22 -0.40 6.39
C ARG A 61 -7.61 -0.62 7.78
N HIS A 62 -8.31 -0.21 8.83
CA HIS A 62 -7.88 -0.37 10.22
C HIS A 62 -8.10 -1.79 10.76
N LEU A 63 -8.94 -2.57 10.09
CA LEU A 63 -9.42 -3.89 10.51
C LEU A 63 -8.78 -5.06 9.73
N LEU A 64 -7.93 -4.78 8.74
CA LEU A 64 -7.22 -5.82 7.99
C LEU A 64 -6.45 -6.73 8.94
N SER A 65 -6.48 -8.04 8.79
CA SER A 65 -5.80 -8.97 9.70
C SER A 65 -4.57 -9.62 9.09
N ASN A 66 -4.44 -9.58 7.76
CA ASN A 66 -3.30 -10.11 7.02
C ASN A 66 -2.57 -8.99 6.29
N LEU A 67 -1.28 -8.84 6.61
CA LEU A 67 -0.40 -7.84 6.02
C LEU A 67 0.70 -8.49 5.21
N ASN A 68 0.71 -8.20 3.92
CA ASN A 68 1.83 -8.49 3.02
C ASN A 68 2.37 -7.15 2.47
N ILE A 69 3.57 -6.76 2.91
CA ILE A 69 4.27 -5.55 2.51
C ILE A 69 5.57 -5.95 1.81
N SER A 70 5.52 -6.11 0.50
CA SER A 70 6.67 -6.50 -0.31
C SER A 70 7.23 -5.33 -1.10
N LEU A 71 8.56 -5.22 -1.18
CA LEU A 71 9.24 -4.26 -2.06
C LEU A 71 8.75 -4.34 -3.51
N HIS A 72 8.32 -5.52 -3.98
CA HIS A 72 7.84 -5.72 -5.35
C HIS A 72 6.56 -4.93 -5.66
N PHE A 73 5.78 -4.55 -4.64
CA PHE A 73 4.57 -3.73 -4.81
C PHE A 73 4.86 -2.24 -5.01
N PHE A 74 6.11 -1.83 -4.75
CA PHE A 74 6.59 -0.46 -4.90
C PHE A 74 7.51 -0.31 -6.11
N LEU A 75 7.47 -1.28 -7.05
CA LEU A 75 8.12 -1.14 -8.34
C LEU A 75 7.51 0.07 -9.05
N PRO A 76 8.31 1.08 -9.39
CA PRO A 76 7.74 2.23 -10.06
C PRO A 76 7.30 1.84 -11.48
N HIS A 77 6.17 2.39 -11.94
CA HIS A 77 5.68 2.15 -13.29
C HIS A 77 6.55 2.92 -14.30
N TYR A 78 7.47 2.21 -14.93
CA TYR A 78 8.52 2.81 -15.74
C TYR A 78 8.24 2.69 -17.23
N TYR A 79 7.62 3.73 -17.80
CA TYR A 79 7.69 4.02 -19.22
C TYR A 79 8.90 4.95 -19.48
N GLY A 80 10.10 4.40 -19.72
CA GLY A 80 11.22 5.17 -20.34
C GLY A 80 12.60 5.18 -19.64
N TYR A 81 13.10 4.05 -19.11
CA TYR A 81 14.32 4.05 -18.29
C TYR A 81 15.62 3.94 -19.11
N TYR A 82 16.28 5.09 -19.28
CA TYR A 82 17.72 5.15 -19.59
C TYR A 82 18.56 5.84 -18.50
N THR A 83 17.97 6.32 -17.39
CA THR A 83 18.70 7.27 -16.51
C THR A 83 18.78 6.92 -15.02
N THR A 84 18.06 5.91 -14.51
CA THR A 84 18.11 5.58 -13.07
C THR A 84 18.88 4.30 -12.83
N SER A 85 19.85 4.34 -11.91
CA SER A 85 20.61 3.16 -11.52
C SER A 85 19.72 2.15 -10.77
N MET A 86 20.06 0.86 -10.86
CA MET A 86 19.38 -0.17 -10.07
C MET A 86 19.46 0.10 -8.57
N ASP A 87 20.55 0.69 -8.09
CA ASP A 87 20.69 1.08 -6.69
C ASP A 87 19.67 2.14 -6.28
N ALA A 88 19.44 3.16 -7.11
CA ALA A 88 18.43 4.17 -6.85
C ALA A 88 17.01 3.58 -6.81
N ILE A 89 16.70 2.64 -7.70
CA ILE A 89 15.42 1.91 -7.69
C ILE A 89 15.26 1.13 -6.38
N ARG A 90 16.31 0.41 -5.96
CA ARG A 90 16.29 -0.39 -4.72
C ARG A 90 16.13 0.49 -3.48
N ILE A 91 16.85 1.60 -3.40
CA ILE A 91 16.74 2.57 -2.29
C ILE A 91 15.30 3.09 -2.20
N HIS A 92 14.72 3.50 -3.33
CA HIS A 92 13.35 4.01 -3.36
C HIS A 92 12.33 2.97 -2.91
N MET A 93 12.44 1.73 -3.40
CA MET A 93 11.54 0.64 -3.00
C MET A 93 11.65 0.33 -1.50
N ASN A 94 12.86 0.34 -0.95
CA ASN A 94 13.09 0.02 0.46
C ASN A 94 12.55 1.10 1.41
N ALA A 95 12.77 2.37 1.05
CA ALA A 95 12.17 3.51 1.75
C ALA A 95 10.64 3.41 1.73
N ALA A 96 10.03 3.08 0.59
CA ALA A 96 8.58 2.91 0.48
C ALA A 96 8.05 1.76 1.36
N VAL A 97 8.77 0.64 1.46
CA VAL A 97 8.42 -0.46 2.39
C VAL A 97 8.55 -0.02 3.85
N SER A 98 9.62 0.69 4.19
CA SER A 98 9.83 1.25 5.54
C SER A 98 8.67 2.16 5.95
N ASP A 99 8.34 3.13 5.10
CA ASP A 99 7.25 4.09 5.33
C ASP A 99 5.89 3.39 5.39
N ALA A 100 5.63 2.44 4.47
CA ALA A 100 4.40 1.67 4.48
C ALA A 100 4.26 0.86 5.77
N THR A 101 5.34 0.22 6.23
CA THR A 101 5.35 -0.60 7.44
C THR A 101 5.02 0.24 8.67
N ASP A 102 5.71 1.37 8.87
CA ASP A 102 5.48 2.23 10.03
C ASP A 102 4.06 2.81 10.01
N ASN A 103 3.61 3.35 8.88
CA ASN A 103 2.27 3.91 8.76
C ASN A 103 1.18 2.85 9.01
N ILE A 104 1.23 1.72 8.28
CA ILE A 104 0.16 0.72 8.33
C ILE A 104 0.02 0.15 9.74
N LEU A 105 1.14 -0.17 10.41
CA LEU A 105 1.11 -0.73 11.76
C LEU A 105 0.65 0.31 12.80
N ASN A 106 1.07 1.57 12.69
CA ASN A 106 0.64 2.63 13.61
C ASN A 106 -0.86 2.99 13.49
N PHE A 107 -1.47 2.84 12.30
CA PHE A 107 -2.89 3.19 12.07
C PHE A 107 -3.89 2.07 12.39
N ARG A 108 -3.46 0.87 12.81
CA ARG A 108 -4.40 -0.25 13.03
C ARG A 108 -5.27 -0.06 14.27
N ASN A 109 -6.44 -0.70 14.26
CA ASN A 109 -7.19 -0.92 15.49
C ASN A 109 -6.47 -1.97 16.34
N GLN A 110 -6.17 -1.64 17.60
CA GLN A 110 -5.47 -2.52 18.55
C GLN A 110 -6.30 -3.72 19.01
N GLU A 111 -7.63 -3.63 18.93
CA GLU A 111 -8.53 -4.71 19.33
C GLU A 111 -8.58 -5.85 18.30
N ILE A 112 -8.14 -5.59 17.06
CA ILE A 112 -8.15 -6.59 15.99
C ILE A 112 -6.81 -7.33 15.98
N PRO A 113 -6.82 -8.67 16.09
CA PRO A 113 -5.59 -9.46 16.04
C PRO A 113 -4.94 -9.38 14.66
N LEU A 114 -3.61 -9.22 14.64
CA LEU A 114 -2.81 -9.26 13.43
C LEU A 114 -2.40 -10.72 13.20
N ARG A 115 -3.11 -11.42 12.31
CA ARG A 115 -2.92 -12.87 12.09
C ARG A 115 -1.62 -13.16 11.35
N GLN A 116 -1.30 -12.35 10.34
CA GLN A 116 -0.11 -12.54 9.55
C GLN A 116 0.51 -11.19 9.19
N LEU A 117 1.82 -11.10 9.37
CA LEU A 117 2.65 -10.01 8.87
C LEU A 117 3.82 -10.59 8.08
N SER A 118 3.91 -10.29 6.78
CA SER A 118 5.04 -10.65 5.93
C SER A 118 5.61 -9.38 5.29
N ILE A 119 6.91 -9.16 5.45
CA ILE A 119 7.61 -7.97 4.96
C ILE A 119 8.82 -8.39 4.13
N THR A 120 8.91 -7.91 2.89
CA THR A 120 10.07 -8.15 2.00
C THR A 120 10.81 -6.86 1.73
N PHE A 121 12.10 -6.79 2.07
CA PHE A 121 12.90 -5.57 1.96
C PHE A 121 14.40 -5.89 1.76
N TYR A 122 15.17 -4.94 1.23
CA TYR A 122 16.64 -5.04 1.17
C TYR A 122 17.27 -4.72 2.52
N LEU A 123 18.33 -5.43 2.88
CA LEU A 123 19.12 -5.15 4.08
C LEU A 123 19.89 -3.83 3.93
N ASN A 124 19.21 -2.71 4.17
CA ASN A 124 19.77 -1.37 4.30
C ASN A 124 19.65 -0.94 5.76
N TYR A 125 20.72 -0.36 6.32
CA TYR A 125 20.83 -0.04 7.74
C TYR A 125 19.68 0.83 8.28
N TYR A 126 19.30 1.90 7.59
CA TYR A 126 18.30 2.82 8.13
C TYR A 126 16.88 2.27 7.99
N ASP A 127 16.54 1.70 6.83
CA ASP A 127 15.21 1.16 6.58
C ASP A 127 14.92 -0.07 7.47
N CYS A 128 15.92 -0.96 7.66
CA CYS A 128 15.73 -2.16 8.47
C CYS A 128 15.49 -1.82 9.95
N LEU A 129 16.12 -0.75 10.46
CA LEU A 129 15.90 -0.27 11.82
C LEU A 129 14.49 0.32 11.98
N THR A 130 14.00 1.09 11.00
CA THR A 130 12.65 1.64 11.02
C THR A 130 11.60 0.54 10.97
N ILE A 131 11.75 -0.42 10.05
CA ILE A 131 10.90 -1.61 9.95
C ILE A 131 10.91 -2.39 11.27
N GLY A 132 12.09 -2.70 11.81
CA GLY A 132 12.23 -3.45 13.06
C GLY A 132 11.57 -2.75 14.24
N LYS A 133 11.72 -1.43 14.38
CA LYS A 133 11.05 -0.64 15.43
C LYS A 133 9.54 -0.64 15.29
N ALA A 134 9.02 -0.47 14.07
CA ALA A 134 7.59 -0.49 13.80
C ALA A 134 6.98 -1.87 14.13
N VAL A 135 7.63 -2.96 13.72
CA VAL A 135 7.17 -4.32 14.05
C VAL A 135 7.28 -4.61 15.54
N ALA A 136 8.38 -4.25 16.21
CA ALA A 136 8.53 -4.43 17.65
C ALA A 136 7.43 -3.69 18.43
N ARG A 137 7.08 -2.48 18.01
CA ARG A 137 5.95 -1.73 18.58
C ARG A 137 4.63 -2.47 18.34
N ALA A 138 4.38 -2.93 17.12
CA ALA A 138 3.14 -3.65 16.79
C ALA A 138 3.01 -4.97 17.56
N MET A 139 4.10 -5.69 17.78
CA MET A 139 4.15 -6.91 18.60
C MET A 139 3.85 -6.63 20.08
N ALA A 140 4.19 -5.44 20.57
CA ALA A 140 3.89 -5.03 21.94
C ALA A 140 2.43 -4.59 22.12
N THR A 141 1.76 -4.12 21.06
CA THR A 141 0.40 -3.56 21.13
C THR A 141 -0.69 -4.49 20.60
N HIS A 142 -0.38 -5.38 19.66
CA HIS A 142 -1.34 -6.28 19.02
C HIS A 142 -1.03 -7.74 19.36
N LYS A 143 -2.07 -8.57 19.42
CA LYS A 143 -1.89 -10.01 19.31
C LYS A 143 -1.45 -10.34 17.88
N LEU A 144 -0.15 -10.63 17.70
CA LEU A 144 0.46 -11.04 16.45
C LEU A 144 0.62 -12.56 16.41
N ASP A 145 -0.08 -13.25 15.50
CA ASP A 145 0.00 -14.72 15.42
C ASP A 145 1.23 -15.19 14.64
N SER A 146 1.63 -14.49 13.56
CA SER A 146 2.80 -14.83 12.75
C SER A 146 3.46 -13.60 12.12
N ALA A 147 4.79 -13.54 12.19
CA ALA A 147 5.62 -12.50 11.57
C ALA A 147 6.75 -13.12 10.74
N GLU A 148 6.87 -12.71 9.50
CA GLU A 148 7.87 -13.18 8.56
C GLU A 148 8.64 -12.00 7.94
N PHE A 149 9.96 -12.11 7.91
CA PHE A 149 10.83 -11.17 7.23
C PHE A 149 11.58 -11.88 6.10
N ILE A 150 11.43 -11.36 4.88
CA ILE A 150 12.19 -11.81 3.71
C ILE A 150 13.23 -10.73 3.41
N ILE A 151 14.45 -10.96 3.91
CA ILE A 151 15.54 -9.98 3.84
C ILE A 151 16.41 -10.28 2.61
N LEU A 152 16.42 -9.34 1.66
CA LEU A 152 17.25 -9.45 0.46
C LEU A 152 18.62 -8.80 0.70
N PRO A 153 19.74 -9.45 0.36
CA PRO A 153 21.06 -8.85 0.51
C PRO A 153 21.25 -7.69 -0.47
N ASP A 154 22.01 -6.69 -0.05
CA ASP A 154 22.36 -5.52 -0.89
C ASP A 154 23.15 -5.92 -2.13
N LYS A 155 24.05 -6.91 -1.99
CA LYS A 155 24.83 -7.50 -3.07
C LYS A 155 24.39 -8.93 -3.33
N LYS A 156 24.33 -9.35 -4.60
CA LYS A 156 24.24 -10.78 -4.92
C LYS A 156 25.49 -11.48 -4.36
N LEU A 157 25.32 -12.71 -3.85
CA LEU A 157 26.38 -13.48 -3.18
C LEU A 157 27.69 -13.58 -4.01
N GLN A 158 27.57 -13.53 -5.33
CA GLN A 158 28.67 -13.60 -6.30
C GLN A 158 29.56 -12.34 -6.33
N TYR A 159 29.06 -11.20 -5.84
CA TYR A 159 29.79 -9.93 -5.75
C TYR A 159 30.24 -9.60 -4.32
N CYS A 160 30.01 -10.50 -3.35
CA CYS A 160 30.52 -10.34 -2.00
C CYS A 160 32.03 -10.59 -1.99
N THR A 161 32.80 -9.52 -1.78
CA THR A 161 34.25 -9.60 -1.59
C THR A 161 34.57 -10.31 -0.27
N VAL A 162 35.83 -10.73 -0.09
CA VAL A 162 36.31 -11.28 1.19
C VAL A 162 36.12 -10.24 2.31
N ASP A 163 36.29 -8.95 2.00
CA ASP A 163 36.09 -7.85 2.94
C ASP A 163 34.61 -7.67 3.33
N ASP A 164 33.68 -7.87 2.40
CA ASP A 164 32.24 -7.87 2.69
C ASP A 164 31.86 -9.01 3.66
N ARG A 165 32.51 -10.18 3.54
CA ARG A 165 32.28 -11.31 4.47
C ARG A 165 32.82 -11.01 5.88
N ARG A 166 34.00 -10.40 5.96
CA ARG A 166 34.63 -10.00 7.24
C ARG A 166 33.81 -8.94 7.98
N ARG A 167 33.24 -7.96 7.27
CA ARG A 167 32.37 -6.94 7.89
C ARG A 167 31.05 -7.51 8.40
N ASN A 168 30.54 -8.56 7.77
CA ASN A 168 29.25 -9.17 8.10
C ASN A 168 29.36 -10.36 9.08
N GLY A 169 30.49 -10.52 9.77
CA GLY A 169 30.61 -11.40 10.94
C GLY A 169 30.65 -12.90 10.67
N LYS A 170 31.28 -13.33 9.56
CA LYS A 170 31.67 -14.74 9.35
C LYS A 170 33.18 -14.91 9.33
#